data_AF-A0A8J8BXK6-F1
#
_entry.id   AF-A0A8J8BXK6-F1
#
_cell.length_a   1.000
_cell.length_b   1.000
_cell.length_c   1.000
_cell.angle_alpha   90.00
_cell.angle_beta   90.00
_cell.angle_gamma   90.00
#
_symmetry.space_group_name_H-M   'P 1'
#
loop_
_entity.id
_entity.type
_entity.pdbx_description
1 polymer ?
#
loop_
_entity_poly.entity_id
_entity_poly.type
_entity_poly.pdbx_seq_one_letter_code
_entity_poly.pdbx_strand_id
1 'polypeptide(L)' 'METINQIRTTQYKDLSSIKISVSTLNFRLLQFLNLGLIEHFAIRNAKQRREWYEITEKGRTVLEIVEQLEKTIEDGERR' A
#
# COMPACT_ATOMS: atom_id res chain seq x y z
N MET A 1 5.30 4.43 9.68
CA MET A 1 4.66 4.14 8.38
C MET A 1 3.47 3.23 8.65
N GLU A 2 2.29 3.80 8.89
CA GLU A 2 1.11 3.06 9.38
C GLU A 2 -0.12 3.41 8.54
N THR A 3 -0.39 2.71 7.43
CA THR A 3 -1.64 3.02 6.69
C THR A 3 -2.29 1.85 5.94
N ILE A 4 -1.57 0.79 5.60
CA ILE A 4 -2.17 -0.38 4.90
C ILE A 4 -2.24 -1.62 5.79
N ASN A 5 -1.37 -1.76 6.80
CA ASN A 5 -1.27 -2.99 7.58
C ASN A 5 -2.31 -3.12 8.72
N GLN A 6 -2.75 -2.01 9.33
CA GLN A 6 -3.72 -2.07 10.45
C GLN A 6 -5.19 -2.06 10.02
N ILE A 7 -5.50 -1.67 8.78
CA ILE A 7 -6.85 -1.61 8.27
C ILE A 7 -6.90 -2.51 7.05
N ARG A 8 -7.64 -3.62 7.11
CA ARG A 8 -7.78 -4.60 6.02
C ARG A 8 -8.12 -3.95 4.66
N THR A 9 -8.64 -2.73 4.67
CA THR A 9 -8.95 -1.90 3.49
C THR A 9 -8.71 -0.42 3.81
N THR A 10 -7.98 0.30 2.94
CA THR A 10 -7.69 1.75 3.12
C THR A 10 -8.25 2.54 1.93
N GLN A 11 -8.89 3.70 2.18
CA GLN A 11 -9.41 4.55 1.09
C GLN A 11 -8.31 5.48 0.56
N TYR A 12 -8.43 5.90 -0.71
CA TYR A 12 -7.54 6.86 -1.36
C TYR A 12 -7.32 8.16 -0.56
N LYS A 13 -8.38 8.68 0.08
CA LYS A 13 -8.33 9.88 0.93
C LYS A 13 -7.51 9.67 2.23
N ASP A 14 -7.29 8.43 2.64
CA ASP A 14 -6.52 8.10 3.85
C ASP A 14 -5.01 8.00 3.49
N LEU A 15 -4.70 7.73 2.22
CA LEU A 15 -3.34 7.76 1.66
C LEU A 15 -2.81 9.18 1.44
N SER A 16 -3.67 10.21 1.44
CA SER A 16 -3.22 11.62 1.33
C SER A 16 -2.51 12.14 2.58
N SER A 17 -2.47 11.35 3.66
CA SER A 17 -1.62 11.58 4.84
C SER A 17 -0.13 11.34 4.54
N ILE A 18 0.17 10.60 3.48
CA ILE A 18 1.52 10.44 2.94
C ILE A 18 1.86 11.72 2.19
N LYS A 19 2.98 12.39 2.55
CA LYS A 19 3.47 13.62 1.89
C LYS A 19 3.98 13.36 0.46
N ILE A 20 3.12 12.87 -0.43
CA ILE A 20 3.40 12.66 -1.85
C ILE A 20 2.31 13.32 -2.69
N SER A 21 2.66 13.73 -3.90
CA SER A 21 1.67 14.29 -4.82
C SER A 21 0.65 13.23 -5.24
N VAL A 22 -0.56 13.66 -5.59
CA VAL A 22 -1.62 12.80 -6.14
C VAL A 22 -1.15 12.01 -7.37
N SER A 23 -0.39 12.65 -8.27
CA SER A 23 0.14 11.97 -9.46
C SER A 23 1.17 10.91 -9.08
N THR A 24 2.03 11.16 -8.10
CA THR A 24 2.96 10.17 -7.56
C THR A 24 2.21 9.00 -6.93
N LEU A 25 1.19 9.27 -6.12
CA LEU A 25 0.39 8.22 -5.48
C LEU A 25 -0.28 7.31 -6.53
N ASN A 26 -0.93 7.90 -7.53
CA ASN A 26 -1.57 7.15 -8.62
C ASN A 26 -0.56 6.30 -9.40
N PHE A 27 0.62 6.85 -9.69
CA PHE A 27 1.68 6.12 -10.36
C PHE A 27 2.16 4.92 -9.53
N ARG A 28 2.35 5.09 -8.22
CA ARG A 28 2.76 4.00 -7.32
C ARG A 28 1.69 2.93 -7.17
N LEU A 29 0.42 3.31 -7.04
CA LEU A 29 -0.70 2.36 -7.00
C LEU A 29 -0.78 1.53 -8.28
N LEU A 30 -0.59 2.16 -9.44
CA LEU A 30 -0.53 1.44 -10.72
C LEU A 30 0.64 0.46 -10.79
N GLN A 31 1.82 0.84 -10.27
CA GLN A 31 2.96 -0.07 -10.18
C GLN A 31 2.65 -1.29 -9.31
N PHE A 32 2.05 -1.08 -8.13
CA PHE A 32 1.70 -2.18 -7.23
C PHE A 32 0.61 -3.09 -7.80
N LEU A 33 -0.37 -2.53 -8.51
CA LEU A 33 -1.36 -3.30 -9.27
C LEU A 33 -0.70 -4.15 -10.35
N ASN A 34 0.18 -3.56 -11.17
CA ASN A 34 0.87 -4.26 -12.25
C ASN A 34 1.80 -5.38 -11.73
N LEU A 35 2.38 -5.20 -10.55
CA LEU A 35 3.16 -6.22 -9.87
C LEU A 35 2.30 -7.30 -9.19
N GLY A 36 0.98 -7.11 -9.13
CA GLY A 36 0.05 -8.00 -8.43
C GLY A 36 0.29 -8.02 -6.92
N LEU A 37 0.74 -6.90 -6.34
CA LEU A 37 0.93 -6.77 -4.89
C LEU A 37 -0.34 -6.27 -4.21
N ILE A 38 -1.11 -5.45 -4.91
CA ILE A 38 -2.43 -4.99 -4.47
C ILE A 38 -3.48 -5.30 -5.53
N GLU A 39 -4.72 -5.40 -5.11
CA GLU A 39 -5.91 -5.49 -5.95
C GLU A 39 -6.77 -4.24 -5.77
N HIS A 40 -7.54 -3.91 -6.81
CA HIS A 40 -8.42 -2.74 -6.83
C HIS A 40 -9.88 -3.17 -6.98
N PHE A 41 -10.75 -2.65 -6.11
CA PHE A 41 -12.20 -2.77 -6.25
C PHE A 41 -12.87 -1.40 -6.17
N ALA A 42 -13.82 -1.17 -7.07
CA ALA A 42 -14.59 0.07 -7.11
C ALA A 42 -16.03 -0.20 -6.68
N ILE A 43 -16.48 0.46 -5.62
CA ILE A 43 -17.91 0.49 -5.27
C ILE A 43 -18.53 1.68 -6.01
N ARG A 44 -19.41 1.38 -6.97
CA ARG A 44 -20.22 2.40 -7.66
C ARG A 44 -21.49 2.64 -6.87
N ASN A 45 -21.55 3.74 -6.12
CA ASN A 45 -22.81 4.28 -5.61
C ASN A 45 -23.16 5.56 -6.37
N ALA A 46 -24.46 5.80 -6.60
CA ALA A 46 -25.04 6.80 -7.51
C ALA A 46 -24.60 8.27 -7.32
N LYS A 47 -23.73 8.57 -6.34
CA LYS A 47 -23.25 9.91 -6.03
C LYS A 47 -21.72 10.05 -6.00
N GLN A 48 -20.93 8.97 -5.87
CA GLN A 48 -19.46 9.01 -5.75
C GLN A 48 -18.81 7.69 -6.19
N ARG A 49 -17.72 7.75 -6.97
CA ARG A 49 -16.80 6.62 -7.22
C ARG A 49 -15.83 6.54 -6.04
N ARG A 50 -15.88 5.45 -5.27
CA ARG A 50 -14.87 5.16 -4.24
C ARG A 50 -14.00 4.01 -4.71
N GLU A 51 -12.72 4.29 -4.88
CA GLU A 51 -11.69 3.32 -5.21
C GLU A 51 -11.09 2.78 -3.92
N TRP A 52 -11.02 1.46 -3.83
CA TRP A 52 -10.46 0.74 -2.70
C TRP A 52 -9.34 -0.16 -3.19
N TYR A 53 -8.33 -0.30 -2.35
CA TYR A 53 -7.17 -1.14 -2.59
C TYR A 53 -6.99 -2.11 -1.44
N GLU A 54 -6.70 -3.36 -1.75
CA GLU A 54 -6.40 -4.42 -0.76
C GLU A 54 -5.10 -5.12 -1.13
N ILE A 55 -4.30 -5.48 -0.11
CA ILE A 55 -3.06 -6.19 -0.32
C ILE A 55 -3.35 -7.67 -0.66
N THR A 56 -2.73 -8.15 -1.73
CA THR A 56 -2.82 -9.56 -2.13
C THR A 56 -1.97 -10.43 -1.22
N GLU A 57 -2.11 -11.75 -1.35
CA GLU A 57 -1.21 -12.67 -0.65
C GLU A 57 0.25 -12.50 -1.07
N LYS A 58 0.51 -12.31 -2.37
CA LYS A 58 1.84 -11.99 -2.88
C LYS A 58 2.37 -10.68 -2.28
N GLY A 59 1.51 -9.68 -2.17
CA GLY A 59 1.82 -8.40 -1.52
C GLY A 59 2.23 -8.57 -0.06
N ARG A 60 1.50 -9.40 0.71
CA ARG A 60 1.84 -9.72 2.10
C ARG A 60 3.21 -10.36 2.22
N THR A 61 3.50 -11.39 1.41
CA THR A 61 4.82 -12.03 1.42
C THR A 61 5.95 -11.05 1.11
N VAL A 62 5.77 -10.17 0.12
CA VAL A 62 6.78 -9.15 -0.21
C VAL A 62 6.97 -8.17 0.95
N LEU A 63 5.90 -7.76 1.61
CA LEU A 63 5.98 -6.88 2.76
C LEU A 63 6.77 -7.52 3.91
N GLU A 64 6.49 -8.78 4.25
CA GLU A 64 7.22 -9.52 5.29
C GLU A 64 8.72 -9.59 5.00
N ILE A 65 9.11 -9.81 3.74
CA ILE A 65 10.52 -9.82 3.33
C ILE A 65 11.16 -8.44 3.52
N VAL A 66 10.46 -7.36 3.16
CA VAL A 66 10.95 -5.99 3.34
C VAL A 66 11.13 -5.67 4.83
N GLU A 67 10.19 -6.06 5.69
CA GLU A 67 10.29 -5.87 7.15
C GLU A 67 11.46 -6.68 7.75
N GLN A 68 11.72 -7.89 7.25
CA GLN A 68 12.88 -8.67 7.67
C GLN A 68 14.20 -8.04 7.23
N LEU A 69 14.24 -7.47 6.01
CA LEU A 69 15.40 -6.76 5.50
C LEU A 69 15.70 -5.52 6.34
N GLU A 70 14.68 -4.73 6.69
CA GLU A 70 14.82 -3.56 7.55
C GLU A 70 15.44 -3.93 8.91
N LYS A 71 14.90 -4.97 9.57
CA LYS A 71 15.47 -5.50 10.82
C LYS A 71 16.93 -5.92 10.67
N THR A 72 17.27 -6.59 9.58
CA THR A 72 18.65 -7.05 9.31
C THR A 72 19.61 -5.88 9.17
N ILE A 73 19.19 -4.80 8.52
CA ILE A 73 19.99 -3.58 8.37
C ILE A 73 20.17 -2.89 9.72
N GLU A 74 19.09 -2.72 10.50
CA GLU A 74 19.16 -2.11 11.83
C GLU A 74 20.09 -2.87 12.79
N ASP A 75 20.04 -4.21 12.76
CA ASP A 75 20.91 -5.06 13.57
C ASP A 75 22.37 -4.99 13.12
N GLY A 76 22.62 -4.73 11.84
CA GLY A 76 23.94 -4.51 11.27
C GLY A 76 24.54 -3.16 11.65
N GLU A 77 23.74 -2.09 11.70
CA GLU A 77 24.17 -0.74 12.08
C GLU A 77 24.45 -0.58 13.59
N ARG A 78 23.96 -1.51 14.42
CA ARG A 78 24.18 -1.54 15.88
C ARG A 78 25.46 -2.27 16.30
N ARG A 79 26.23 -2.83 15.36
CA ARG A 79 27.49 -3.55 15.61
C ARG A 79 28.70 -2.70 15.21
#